data_AF-A0A6P6W1G1-F1
#
_entry.id   AF-A0A6P6W1G1-F1
#
_cell.length_a   1.000
_cell.length_b   1.000
_cell.length_c   1.000
_cell.angle_alpha   90.00
_cell.angle_beta   90.00
_cell.angle_gamma   90.00
#
_symmetry.space_group_name_H-M   'P 1'
#
loop_
_entity.id
_entity.type
_entity.pdbx_description
1 polymer ?
#
loop_
_entity_poly.entity_id
_entity_poly.type
_entity_poly.pdbx_seq_one_letter_code
_entity_poly.pdbx_strand_id
1 'polypeptide(L)'
;MKVVKFVDRVLLLSDVQSLHKFCLKWEFDCDIFNMNRWVTPAIACNVQVLDVSLYCPDVWYKLPRSLYTWETLELLELSNHIVIKVPNFVCLPRLVTLNLNLVEFESNDSVQKLIAGCAVLKSLHIKRDVCPDVVIIAILSPVLERLETHSGCWRVPKQVPSWLLSSLREIFIQNFTGLKDELSTARYLLNHGRALKRIKLHSGLPPDDIKEKFRLRGYQSSPESHLHV
;
A
#
# COMPACT_ATOMS: atom_id res chain seq x y z
N MET A 1 23.20 -11.88 16.45
CA MET A 1 22.79 -10.51 16.84
C MET A 1 22.02 -10.50 18.15
N LYS A 2 22.27 -9.51 19.03
CA LYS A 2 21.59 -9.33 20.33
C LYS A 2 20.10 -8.97 20.19
N VAL A 3 19.73 -8.28 19.11
CA VAL A 3 18.35 -7.80 18.87
C VAL A 3 17.39 -8.94 18.55
N VAL A 4 17.80 -9.93 17.75
CA VAL A 4 16.97 -11.12 17.44
C VAL A 4 16.55 -11.85 18.71
N LYS A 5 17.52 -12.13 19.60
CA LYS A 5 17.27 -12.79 20.89
C LYS A 5 16.39 -11.95 21.83
N PHE A 6 16.43 -10.62 21.70
CA PHE A 6 15.58 -9.73 22.47
C PHE A 6 14.13 -9.81 22.00
N VAL A 7 13.89 -9.70 20.69
CA VAL A 7 12.53 -9.82 20.11
C VAL A 7 11.94 -11.20 20.42
N ASP A 8 12.73 -12.27 20.30
CA ASP A 8 12.30 -13.62 20.66
C ASP A 8 11.85 -13.72 22.12
N ARG A 9 12.64 -13.13 23.05
CA ARG A 9 12.29 -13.13 24.47
C ARG A 9 11.04 -12.30 24.75
N VAL A 10 10.88 -11.15 24.12
CA VAL A 10 9.67 -10.32 24.28
C VAL A 10 8.44 -11.10 23.83
N LEU A 11 8.50 -11.77 22.67
CA LEU A 11 7.39 -12.59 22.16
C LEU A 11 7.07 -13.79 23.07
N LEU A 12 8.10 -14.42 23.66
CA LEU A 12 7.93 -15.52 24.62
C LEU A 12 7.40 -15.09 26.00
N LEU A 13 7.68 -13.85 26.41
CA LEU A 13 7.26 -13.29 27.70
C LEU A 13 5.89 -12.61 27.64
N SER A 14 5.38 -12.35 26.45
CA SER A 14 4.05 -11.79 26.26
C SER A 14 3.03 -12.86 26.64
N ASP A 15 2.34 -12.70 27.76
CA ASP A 15 1.14 -13.51 28.01
C ASP A 15 0.12 -13.15 26.91
N VAL A 16 -0.04 -14.08 25.97
CA VAL A 16 -0.45 -13.85 24.58
C VAL A 16 -1.90 -13.32 24.42
N GLN A 17 -2.61 -13.14 25.52
CA GLN A 17 -4.05 -12.81 25.52
C GLN A 17 -4.38 -11.31 25.47
N SER A 18 -3.41 -10.39 25.52
CA SER A 18 -3.69 -8.94 25.61
C SER A 18 -3.09 -8.07 24.50
N LEU A 19 -2.31 -8.62 23.57
CA LEU A 19 -1.62 -7.81 22.57
C LEU A 19 -2.60 -7.33 21.49
N HIS A 20 -2.94 -6.05 21.52
CA HIS A 20 -3.85 -5.44 20.54
C HIS A 20 -3.15 -5.05 19.23
N LYS A 21 -1.92 -4.53 19.31
CA LYS A 21 -1.14 -4.03 18.18
C LYS A 21 0.25 -4.64 18.15
N PHE A 22 0.65 -5.15 17.00
CA PHE A 22 2.02 -5.53 16.70
C PHE A 22 2.59 -4.58 15.64
N CYS A 23 3.77 -4.01 15.91
CA CYS A 23 4.46 -3.10 15.03
C CYS A 23 5.90 -3.58 14.83
N LEU A 24 6.29 -3.81 13.58
CA LEU A 24 7.63 -4.20 13.18
C LEU A 24 8.16 -3.20 12.16
N LYS A 25 9.05 -2.33 12.61
CA LYS A 25 9.80 -1.42 11.75
C LYS A 25 11.25 -1.86 11.77
N TRP A 26 11.78 -2.21 10.61
CA TRP A 26 13.11 -2.77 10.51
C TRP A 26 13.87 -2.20 9.32
N GLU A 27 15.13 -1.88 9.54
CA GLU A 27 16.04 -1.30 8.55
C GLU A 27 17.35 -2.10 8.57
N PHE A 28 17.89 -2.39 7.39
CA PHE A 28 19.16 -3.09 7.18
C PHE A 28 19.22 -4.54 7.72
N ASP A 29 20.08 -5.38 7.12
CA ASP A 29 20.39 -6.75 7.55
C ASP A 29 19.16 -7.64 7.84
N CYS A 30 18.09 -7.50 7.05
CA CYS A 30 16.92 -8.38 7.13
C CYS A 30 17.28 -9.79 6.65
N ASP A 31 16.93 -10.81 7.43
CA ASP A 31 16.79 -12.19 6.93
C ASP A 31 15.32 -12.61 7.10
N ILE A 32 14.77 -13.21 6.05
CA ILE A 32 13.44 -13.82 5.99
C ILE A 32 13.19 -14.74 7.20
N PHE A 33 14.21 -15.47 7.65
CA PHE A 33 14.09 -16.35 8.82
C PHE A 33 13.69 -15.59 10.09
N ASN A 34 14.33 -14.44 10.36
CA ASN A 34 13.99 -13.59 11.51
C ASN A 34 12.60 -12.97 11.35
N MET A 35 12.23 -12.55 10.14
CA MET A 35 10.91 -11.95 9.88
C MET A 35 9.76 -12.93 10.15
N ASN A 36 9.86 -14.17 9.67
CA ASN A 36 8.86 -15.19 9.97
C ASN A 36 8.80 -15.50 11.47
N ARG A 37 9.95 -15.51 12.17
CA ARG A 37 9.98 -15.70 13.63
C ARG A 37 9.27 -14.60 14.40
N TRP A 38 9.07 -13.41 13.84
CA TRP A 38 8.40 -12.30 14.52
C TRP A 38 6.95 -12.12 14.09
N VAL A 39 6.68 -12.25 12.79
CA VAL A 39 5.34 -12.09 12.23
C VAL A 39 4.45 -13.28 12.56
N THR A 40 4.97 -14.52 12.55
CA THR A 40 4.15 -15.71 12.85
C THR A 40 3.60 -15.72 14.28
N PRO A 41 4.39 -15.40 15.32
CA PRO A 41 3.84 -15.25 16.66
C PRO A 41 2.78 -14.15 16.75
N ALA A 42 2.99 -12.99 16.13
CA ALA A 42 1.98 -11.93 16.10
C ALA A 42 0.64 -12.41 15.53
N ILE A 43 0.68 -13.26 14.49
CA ILE A 43 -0.50 -13.93 13.93
C ILE A 43 -1.16 -14.88 14.94
N ALA A 44 -0.36 -15.71 15.61
CA ALA A 44 -0.85 -16.63 16.64
C ALA A 44 -1.46 -15.89 17.84
N CYS A 45 -0.99 -14.67 18.13
CA CYS A 45 -1.54 -13.81 19.18
C CYS A 45 -2.89 -13.17 18.83
N ASN A 46 -3.42 -13.36 17.61
CA ASN A 46 -4.69 -12.76 17.17
C ASN A 46 -4.77 -11.24 17.41
N VAL A 47 -3.67 -10.52 17.15
CA VAL A 47 -3.68 -9.05 17.25
C VAL A 47 -4.73 -8.42 16.32
N GLN A 48 -5.20 -7.23 16.66
CA GLN A 48 -6.17 -6.47 15.86
C GLN A 48 -5.48 -5.50 14.90
N VAL A 49 -4.24 -5.11 15.20
CA VAL A 49 -3.48 -4.17 14.39
C VAL A 49 -2.13 -4.77 14.04
N LEU A 50 -1.84 -4.86 12.75
CA LEU A 50 -0.54 -5.25 12.22
C LEU A 50 0.06 -4.09 11.42
N ASP A 51 1.24 -3.62 11.83
CA ASP A 51 2.03 -2.61 11.12
C ASP A 51 3.42 -3.18 10.85
N VAL A 52 3.76 -3.41 9.57
CA VAL A 52 5.06 -3.93 9.14
C VAL A 52 5.65 -2.99 8.10
N SER A 53 6.82 -2.44 8.40
CA SER A 53 7.58 -1.57 7.49
C SER A 53 9.02 -2.04 7.43
N LEU A 54 9.48 -2.40 6.22
CA LEU A 54 10.81 -2.99 6.01
C LEU A 54 11.62 -2.14 5.05
N TYR A 55 12.78 -1.65 5.48
CA TYR A 55 13.73 -0.92 4.63
C TYR A 55 14.99 -1.77 4.41
N CYS A 56 14.87 -2.77 3.53
CA CYS A 56 15.89 -3.76 3.27
C CYS A 56 16.08 -3.94 1.75
N PRO A 57 17.03 -3.19 1.14
CA PRO A 57 17.22 -3.10 -0.31
C PRO A 57 17.29 -4.43 -1.05
N ASP A 58 17.90 -5.44 -0.41
CA ASP A 58 18.20 -6.73 -1.04
C ASP A 58 17.24 -7.87 -0.66
N VAL A 59 16.27 -7.62 0.23
CA VAL A 59 15.40 -8.67 0.77
C VAL A 59 13.94 -8.26 0.73
N TRP A 60 13.20 -8.98 -0.09
CA TRP A 60 11.75 -8.84 -0.21
C TRP A 60 11.04 -9.89 0.64
N TYR A 61 10.31 -9.43 1.65
CA TYR A 61 9.60 -10.32 2.56
C TYR A 61 8.23 -10.71 2.01
N LYS A 62 7.96 -12.02 1.95
CA LYS A 62 6.64 -12.55 1.59
C LYS A 62 5.85 -12.79 2.86
N LEU A 63 4.67 -12.18 2.94
CA LEU A 63 3.78 -12.39 4.08
C LEU A 63 3.30 -13.86 4.13
N PRO A 64 3.17 -14.43 5.34
CA PRO A 64 2.69 -15.80 5.49
C PRO A 64 1.22 -15.90 5.07
N ARG A 65 0.82 -17.06 4.55
CA ARG A 65 -0.56 -17.30 4.07
C ARG A 65 -1.63 -17.14 5.14
N SER A 66 -1.29 -17.41 6.40
CA SER A 66 -2.19 -17.27 7.54
C SER A 66 -2.68 -15.84 7.75
N LEU A 67 -1.94 -14.84 7.25
CA LEU A 67 -2.37 -13.45 7.30
C LEU A 67 -3.69 -13.21 6.52
N TYR A 68 -3.95 -13.95 5.45
CA TYR A 68 -5.11 -13.73 4.58
C TYR A 68 -6.41 -14.36 5.09
N THR A 69 -6.37 -15.09 6.21
CA THR A 69 -7.54 -15.71 6.87
C THR A 69 -7.64 -15.27 8.33
N TRP A 70 -7.12 -14.07 8.63
CA TRP A 70 -6.96 -13.60 10.01
C TRP A 70 -8.24 -12.93 10.52
N GLU A 71 -8.94 -13.61 11.43
CA GLU A 71 -10.30 -13.24 11.85
C GLU A 71 -10.39 -11.97 12.70
N THR A 72 -9.34 -11.65 13.46
CA THR A 72 -9.34 -10.53 14.42
C THR A 72 -8.75 -9.24 13.85
N LEU A 73 -8.11 -9.30 12.69
CA LEU A 73 -7.36 -8.17 12.14
C LEU A 73 -8.30 -7.04 11.71
N GLU A 74 -8.18 -5.88 12.35
CA GLU A 74 -8.96 -4.67 12.08
C GLU A 74 -8.19 -3.62 11.27
N LEU A 75 -6.86 -3.59 11.41
CA LEU A 75 -5.99 -2.69 10.64
C LEU A 75 -4.73 -3.42 10.16
N LEU A 76 -4.46 -3.29 8.86
CA LEU A 76 -3.26 -3.80 8.21
C LEU A 76 -2.49 -2.66 7.55
N GLU A 77 -1.29 -2.41 8.05
CA GLU A 77 -0.32 -1.44 7.54
C GLU A 77 0.92 -2.18 7.04
N LEU A 78 1.20 -2.06 5.74
CA LEU A 78 2.34 -2.69 5.08
C LEU A 78 3.11 -1.64 4.29
N SER A 79 4.41 -1.57 4.50
CA SER A 79 5.27 -0.61 3.82
C SER A 79 6.57 -1.21 3.27
N ASN A 80 6.98 -0.69 2.11
CA ASN A 80 8.27 -0.92 1.47
C ASN A 80 8.50 -2.39 1.07
N HIS A 81 9.66 -2.99 1.37
CA HIS A 81 10.19 -4.26 0.83
C HIS A 81 9.39 -5.53 1.23
N ILE A 82 8.10 -5.52 0.90
CA ILE A 82 7.10 -6.55 1.18
C ILE A 82 6.45 -6.93 -0.15
N VAL A 83 6.36 -8.23 -0.39
CA VAL A 83 5.66 -8.81 -1.54
C VAL A 83 4.34 -9.39 -1.08
N ILE A 84 3.25 -8.92 -1.67
CA ILE A 84 1.90 -9.39 -1.45
C ILE A 84 1.58 -10.46 -2.50
N LYS A 85 1.55 -11.71 -2.05
CA LYS A 85 1.11 -12.87 -2.84
C LYS A 85 -0.25 -13.32 -2.35
N VAL A 86 -1.30 -12.83 -3.00
CA VAL A 86 -2.68 -13.09 -2.57
C VAL A 86 -3.09 -14.52 -2.94
N PRO A 87 -3.48 -15.37 -1.98
CA PRO A 87 -4.00 -16.70 -2.26
C PRO A 87 -5.38 -16.65 -2.95
N ASN A 88 -5.86 -17.79 -3.45
CA ASN A 88 -7.17 -17.88 -4.10
C ASN A 88 -8.34 -17.57 -3.15
N PHE A 89 -8.15 -17.77 -1.85
CA PHE A 89 -9.14 -17.51 -0.82
C PHE A 89 -8.59 -16.51 0.19
N VAL A 90 -9.31 -15.42 0.40
CA VAL A 90 -9.01 -14.37 1.39
C VAL A 90 -10.26 -14.18 2.23
N CYS A 91 -10.10 -14.17 3.55
CA CYS A 91 -11.16 -13.90 4.51
C CYS A 91 -10.61 -13.06 5.66
N LEU A 92 -10.90 -11.76 5.61
CA LEU A 92 -10.47 -10.77 6.59
C LEU A 92 -11.73 -10.06 7.11
N PRO A 93 -12.57 -10.78 7.89
CA PRO A 93 -13.95 -10.37 8.17
C PRO A 93 -14.05 -9.10 9.01
N ARG A 94 -12.99 -8.73 9.74
CA ARG A 94 -12.95 -7.55 10.62
C ARG A 94 -12.07 -6.43 10.11
N LEU A 95 -11.44 -6.57 8.94
CA LEU A 95 -10.49 -5.57 8.44
C LEU A 95 -11.21 -4.29 8.02
N VAL A 96 -11.03 -3.24 8.80
CA VAL A 96 -11.63 -1.91 8.60
C VAL A 96 -10.70 -1.01 7.78
N THR A 97 -9.39 -1.12 8.00
CA THR A 97 -8.38 -0.24 7.39
C THR A 97 -7.26 -1.06 6.74
N LEU A 98 -7.00 -0.79 5.47
CA LEU A 98 -5.94 -1.40 4.69
C LEU A 98 -5.04 -0.31 4.09
N ASN A 99 -3.78 -0.28 4.53
CA ASN A 99 -2.79 0.70 4.11
C ASN A 99 -1.59 -0.02 3.50
N LEU A 100 -1.38 0.18 2.19
CA LEU A 100 -0.35 -0.46 1.39
C LEU A 100 0.53 0.62 0.77
N ASN A 101 1.78 0.74 1.23
CA ASN A 101 2.67 1.83 0.85
C ASN A 101 3.99 1.30 0.27
N LEU A 102 4.24 1.53 -1.02
CA LEU A 102 5.45 1.07 -1.71
C LEU A 102 5.68 -0.45 -1.63
N VAL A 103 4.61 -1.22 -1.50
CA VAL A 103 4.64 -2.70 -1.53
C VAL A 103 4.55 -3.23 -2.97
N GLU A 104 5.11 -4.41 -3.20
CA GLU A 104 5.03 -5.09 -4.49
C GLU A 104 3.90 -6.13 -4.50
N PHE A 105 3.19 -6.23 -5.61
CA PHE A 105 2.15 -7.25 -5.82
C PHE A 105 2.63 -8.26 -6.85
N GLU A 106 2.43 -9.55 -6.58
CA GLU A 106 2.83 -10.60 -7.53
C GLU A 106 1.97 -10.58 -8.81
N SER A 107 0.74 -10.05 -8.73
CA SER A 107 -0.18 -9.99 -9.85
C SER A 107 -1.01 -8.70 -9.88
N ASN A 108 -1.44 -8.29 -11.08
CA ASN A 108 -2.26 -7.09 -11.29
C ASN A 108 -3.64 -7.16 -10.62
N ASP A 109 -4.17 -8.37 -10.38
CA ASP A 109 -5.46 -8.61 -9.73
C ASP A 109 -5.37 -8.82 -8.20
N SER A 110 -4.15 -8.81 -7.63
CA SER A 110 -3.92 -9.07 -6.20
C SER A 110 -4.70 -8.10 -5.29
N VAL A 111 -4.69 -6.80 -5.61
CA VAL A 111 -5.43 -5.79 -4.83
C VAL A 111 -6.93 -6.09 -4.81
N GLN A 112 -7.50 -6.46 -5.96
CA GLN A 112 -8.93 -6.74 -6.09
C GLN A 112 -9.31 -8.00 -5.29
N LYS A 113 -8.49 -9.05 -5.39
CA LYS A 113 -8.66 -10.29 -4.60
C LYS A 113 -8.57 -10.04 -3.10
N LEU A 114 -7.61 -9.22 -2.66
CA LEU A 114 -7.43 -8.89 -1.25
C LEU A 114 -8.66 -8.13 -0.71
N ILE A 115 -9.11 -7.10 -1.43
CA ILE A 115 -10.27 -6.29 -1.04
C ILE A 115 -11.56 -7.13 -1.04
N ALA A 116 -11.73 -8.06 -1.99
CA ALA A 116 -12.90 -8.93 -2.06
C ALA A 116 -13.07 -9.81 -0.80
N GLY A 117 -11.98 -10.13 -0.10
CA GLY A 117 -12.02 -10.85 1.17
C GLY A 117 -12.31 -9.98 2.41
N CYS A 118 -12.45 -8.66 2.25
CA CYS A 118 -12.57 -7.69 3.35
C CYS A 118 -13.98 -7.05 3.39
N ALA A 119 -14.97 -7.75 3.95
CA ALA A 119 -16.38 -7.35 3.89
C ALA A 119 -16.71 -6.01 4.57
N VAL A 120 -15.90 -5.58 5.54
CA VAL A 120 -16.15 -4.38 6.37
C VAL A 120 -15.14 -3.25 6.12
N LEU A 121 -14.40 -3.30 5.02
CA LEU A 121 -13.32 -2.35 4.72
C LEU A 121 -13.86 -0.93 4.47
N LYS A 122 -13.55 -0.01 5.39
CA LYS A 122 -13.98 1.40 5.35
C LYS A 122 -12.90 2.35 4.85
N SER A 123 -11.63 2.03 5.04
CA SER A 123 -10.51 2.89 4.65
C SER A 123 -9.48 2.10 3.85
N LEU A 124 -9.16 2.60 2.66
CA LEU A 124 -8.15 2.03 1.77
C LEU A 124 -7.11 3.08 1.39
N HIS A 125 -5.85 2.79 1.64
CA HIS A 125 -4.70 3.58 1.17
C HIS A 125 -3.81 2.69 0.30
N ILE A 126 -3.51 3.13 -0.93
CA ILE A 126 -2.55 2.45 -1.81
C ILE A 126 -1.60 3.50 -2.41
N LYS A 127 -0.30 3.36 -2.10
CA LYS A 127 0.79 4.14 -2.69
C LYS A 127 1.81 3.22 -3.34
N ARG A 128 2.26 3.53 -4.56
CA ARG A 128 3.25 2.75 -5.34
C ARG A 128 4.15 3.69 -6.14
N ASP A 129 5.37 3.26 -6.45
CA ASP A 129 6.33 4.04 -7.27
C ASP A 129 5.96 4.06 -8.76
N VAL A 130 5.50 2.93 -9.30
CA VAL A 130 5.02 2.82 -10.69
C VAL A 130 3.65 2.17 -10.66
N CYS A 131 2.67 2.82 -11.27
CA CYS A 131 1.26 2.39 -11.21
C CYS A 131 0.69 2.07 -12.59
N PRO A 132 1.23 1.10 -13.37
CA PRO A 132 0.71 0.88 -14.70
C PRO A 132 -0.68 0.22 -14.69
N ASP A 133 -1.05 -0.55 -13.65
CA ASP A 133 -2.19 -1.48 -13.76
C ASP A 133 -3.06 -1.67 -12.51
N VAL A 134 -2.98 -0.84 -11.46
CA VAL A 134 -3.98 -0.92 -10.38
C VAL A 134 -5.24 -0.23 -10.85
N VAL A 135 -6.06 -1.02 -11.51
CA VAL A 135 -7.42 -0.70 -11.86
C VAL A 135 -8.22 -0.69 -10.55
N ILE A 136 -8.30 0.46 -9.88
CA ILE A 136 -9.24 0.75 -8.77
C ILE A 136 -10.68 0.83 -9.33
N ILE A 137 -11.06 -0.10 -10.21
CA ILE A 137 -12.36 -0.12 -10.89
C ILE A 137 -13.28 -1.21 -10.29
N ALA A 138 -12.76 -2.05 -9.38
CA ALA A 138 -13.55 -3.10 -8.75
C ALA A 138 -13.24 -3.28 -7.26
N ILE A 139 -13.22 -2.18 -6.50
CA ILE A 139 -13.38 -2.32 -5.04
C ILE A 139 -14.82 -2.83 -4.83
N LEU A 140 -14.99 -4.12 -4.53
CA LEU A 140 -16.28 -4.72 -4.19
C LEU A 140 -16.63 -4.51 -2.71
N SER A 141 -16.10 -3.46 -2.07
CA SER A 141 -16.48 -3.09 -0.70
C SER A 141 -17.65 -2.11 -0.79
N PRO A 142 -18.88 -2.51 -0.43
CA PRO A 142 -20.04 -1.60 -0.43
C PRO A 142 -19.97 -0.54 0.67
N VAL A 143 -19.01 -0.63 1.59
CA VAL A 143 -18.92 0.22 2.80
C VAL A 143 -17.68 1.12 2.83
N LEU A 144 -16.94 1.23 1.72
CA LEU A 144 -15.75 2.06 1.67
C LEU A 144 -16.12 3.54 1.87
N GLU A 145 -15.63 4.15 2.95
CA GLU A 145 -15.90 5.55 3.30
C GLU A 145 -14.72 6.47 2.93
N ARG A 146 -13.49 5.95 2.94
CA ARG A 146 -12.26 6.71 2.67
C ARG A 146 -11.36 5.99 1.69
N LEU A 147 -10.91 6.72 0.67
CA LEU A 147 -9.95 6.25 -0.32
C LEU A 147 -8.78 7.21 -0.41
N GLU A 148 -7.56 6.70 -0.27
CA GLU A 148 -6.34 7.43 -0.57
C GLU A 148 -5.55 6.69 -1.66
N THR A 149 -5.26 7.41 -2.74
CA THR A 149 -4.61 6.87 -3.93
C THR A 149 -3.66 7.88 -4.54
N HIS A 150 -2.73 7.39 -5.33
CA HIS A 150 -1.89 8.21 -6.19
C HIS A 150 -2.60 8.57 -7.50
N SER A 151 -2.34 9.75 -8.07
CA SER A 151 -3.00 10.23 -9.29
C SER A 151 -2.76 9.32 -10.50
N GLY A 152 -1.57 8.72 -10.60
CA GLY A 152 -1.20 7.79 -11.66
C GLY A 152 -1.86 6.41 -11.56
N CYS A 153 -2.50 6.10 -10.44
CA CYS A 153 -3.15 4.80 -10.21
C CYS A 153 -4.60 4.74 -10.68
N TRP A 154 -5.15 5.80 -11.26
CA TRP A 154 -6.57 5.85 -11.59
C TRP A 154 -6.84 5.68 -13.08
N ARG A 155 -7.77 4.79 -13.41
CA ARG A 155 -8.44 4.72 -14.71
C ARG A 155 -9.94 4.84 -14.46
N VAL A 156 -10.60 5.73 -15.20
CA VAL A 156 -12.04 5.96 -15.03
C VAL A 156 -12.80 4.68 -15.38
N PRO A 157 -13.60 4.13 -14.44
CA PRO A 157 -14.50 3.01 -14.70
C PRO A 157 -15.46 3.29 -15.86
N LYS A 158 -15.71 2.27 -16.69
CA LYS A 158 -16.84 2.32 -17.65
C LYS A 158 -18.19 2.44 -16.93
N GLN A 159 -18.30 1.83 -15.75
CA GLN A 159 -19.51 1.85 -14.90
C GLN A 159 -19.17 2.42 -13.54
N VAL A 160 -20.05 3.25 -13.00
CA VAL A 160 -19.85 3.90 -11.70
C VAL A 160 -19.87 2.87 -10.59
N PRO A 161 -18.79 2.72 -9.80
CA PRO A 161 -18.76 1.76 -8.71
C PRO A 161 -19.77 2.11 -7.61
N SER A 162 -20.36 1.09 -6.98
CA SER A 162 -21.38 1.26 -5.94
C SER A 162 -20.88 2.04 -4.72
N TRP A 163 -19.63 1.82 -4.32
CA TRP A 163 -19.00 2.56 -3.22
C TRP A 163 -18.88 4.05 -3.51
N LEU A 164 -18.59 4.44 -4.75
CA LEU A 164 -18.53 5.85 -5.14
C LEU A 164 -19.91 6.50 -5.06
N LEU A 165 -20.96 5.77 -5.45
CA LEU A 165 -22.33 6.25 -5.41
C LEU A 165 -22.91 6.36 -3.99
N SER A 166 -22.56 5.44 -3.08
CA SER A 166 -23.33 5.21 -1.86
C SER A 166 -22.59 5.46 -0.55
N SER A 167 -21.27 5.19 -0.49
CA SER A 167 -20.55 5.13 0.79
C SER A 167 -19.36 6.08 0.89
N LEU A 168 -18.71 6.41 -0.22
CA LEU A 168 -17.47 7.19 -0.21
C LEU A 168 -17.71 8.63 0.27
N ARG A 169 -17.03 9.00 1.35
CA ARG A 169 -17.13 10.31 2.01
C ARG A 169 -15.89 11.16 1.82
N GLU A 170 -14.74 10.53 1.71
CA GLU A 170 -13.47 11.23 1.58
C GLU A 170 -12.58 10.57 0.54
N ILE A 171 -11.99 11.38 -0.33
CA ILE A 171 -10.96 10.93 -1.25
C ILE A 171 -9.73 11.82 -1.18
N PHE A 172 -8.57 11.18 -1.17
CA PHE A 172 -7.25 11.81 -1.08
C PHE A 172 -6.46 11.36 -2.29
N ILE A 173 -6.05 12.32 -3.13
CA ILE A 173 -5.27 12.07 -4.34
C ILE A 173 -3.88 12.67 -4.14
N GLN A 174 -2.87 11.81 -4.09
CA GLN A 174 -1.46 12.22 -4.01
C GLN A 174 -0.86 12.47 -5.40
N ASN A 175 0.19 13.28 -5.45
CA ASN A 175 0.93 13.68 -6.65
C ASN A 175 0.03 14.25 -7.76
N PHE A 176 -0.98 15.02 -7.37
CA PHE A 176 -1.85 15.69 -8.32
C PHE A 176 -1.09 16.83 -9.01
N THR A 177 -0.82 16.69 -10.31
CA THR A 177 -0.06 17.66 -11.11
C THR A 177 -0.93 18.56 -11.99
N GLY A 178 -2.24 18.26 -12.06
CA GLY A 178 -3.21 19.02 -12.86
C GLY A 178 -3.26 18.57 -14.32
N LEU A 179 -2.75 17.37 -14.65
CA LEU A 179 -2.85 16.83 -15.99
C LEU A 179 -4.31 16.64 -16.42
N LYS A 180 -4.57 16.70 -17.72
CA LYS A 180 -5.93 16.59 -18.28
C LYS A 180 -6.65 15.32 -17.81
N ASP A 181 -5.95 14.20 -17.71
CA ASP A 181 -6.53 12.92 -17.28
C ASP A 181 -6.79 12.90 -15.76
N GLU A 182 -5.96 13.56 -14.96
CA GLU A 182 -6.17 13.74 -13.52
C GLU A 182 -7.38 14.64 -13.25
N LEU A 183 -7.53 15.73 -14.01
CA LEU A 183 -8.69 16.62 -13.93
C LEU A 183 -9.97 15.89 -14.35
N SER A 184 -9.88 15.04 -15.38
CA SER A 184 -11.00 14.19 -15.82
C SER A 184 -11.39 13.18 -14.74
N THR A 185 -10.41 12.61 -14.04
CA THR A 185 -10.61 11.74 -12.89
C THR A 185 -11.30 12.47 -11.73
N ALA A 186 -10.79 13.64 -11.35
CA ALA A 186 -11.38 14.46 -10.30
C ALA A 186 -12.82 14.86 -10.64
N ARG A 187 -13.08 15.24 -11.91
CA ARG A 187 -14.43 15.54 -12.42
C ARG A 187 -15.35 14.33 -12.29
N TYR A 188 -14.88 13.15 -12.69
CA TYR A 188 -15.64 11.91 -12.59
C TYR A 188 -16.04 11.61 -11.14
N LEU A 189 -15.10 11.73 -10.20
CA LEU A 189 -15.34 11.51 -8.77
C LEU A 189 -16.36 12.50 -8.21
N LEU A 190 -16.22 13.78 -8.54
CA LEU A 190 -17.14 14.84 -8.11
C LEU A 190 -18.56 14.64 -8.66
N ASN A 191 -18.68 14.22 -9.92
CA ASN A 191 -19.99 14.06 -10.56
C ASN A 191 -20.77 12.84 -10.06
N HIS A 192 -20.07 11.80 -9.57
CA HIS A 192 -20.69 10.54 -9.18
C HIS A 192 -20.71 10.29 -7.67
N GLY A 193 -19.86 10.98 -6.91
CA GLY A 193 -19.73 10.86 -5.46
C GLY A 193 -20.89 11.50 -4.68
N ARG A 194 -22.07 10.87 -4.63
CA ARG A 194 -23.25 11.45 -3.97
C ARG A 194 -23.08 11.66 -2.46
N ALA A 195 -22.30 10.80 -1.81
CA ALA A 195 -21.99 10.89 -0.37
C ALA A 195 -20.67 11.62 -0.07
N LEU A 196 -19.98 12.11 -1.09
CA LEU A 196 -18.64 12.68 -0.98
C LEU A 196 -18.68 14.03 -0.26
N LYS A 197 -17.93 14.15 0.84
CA LYS A 197 -17.86 15.35 1.69
C LYS A 197 -16.53 16.08 1.59
N ARG A 198 -15.45 15.35 1.29
CA ARG A 198 -14.09 15.91 1.24
C ARG A 198 -13.30 15.34 0.07
N ILE A 199 -12.65 16.22 -0.67
CA ILE A 199 -11.57 15.87 -1.60
C ILE A 199 -10.31 16.58 -1.14
N LYS A 200 -9.22 15.84 -0.98
CA LYS A 200 -7.88 16.42 -0.78
C LYS A 200 -7.02 16.10 -1.98
N LEU A 201 -6.47 17.13 -2.59
CA LEU A 201 -5.50 17.00 -3.68
C LEU A 201 -4.15 17.46 -3.12
N HIS A 202 -3.17 16.55 -3.10
CA HIS A 202 -1.82 16.86 -2.69
C HIS A 202 -0.94 16.94 -3.94
N SER A 203 -0.44 18.13 -4.24
CA SER A 203 0.53 18.30 -5.33
C SER A 203 1.89 17.81 -4.86
N GLY A 204 2.35 16.71 -5.46
CA GLY A 204 3.68 16.16 -5.25
C GLY A 204 4.56 16.54 -6.42
N LEU A 205 5.29 17.65 -6.31
CA LEU A 205 6.61 17.72 -6.90
C LEU A 205 7.54 17.07 -5.87
N PRO A 206 8.23 15.95 -6.17
CA PRO A 206 9.26 15.45 -5.27
C PRO A 206 10.40 16.48 -5.25
N PRO A 207 10.85 16.98 -4.09
CA PRO A 207 12.00 17.89 -3.99
C PRO A 207 13.28 17.31 -4.61
N ASP A 208 13.41 15.98 -4.64
CA ASP A 208 14.66 15.29 -4.99
C ASP A 208 14.69 14.69 -6.42
N ASP A 209 13.54 14.59 -7.10
CA ASP A 209 13.46 14.03 -8.47
C ASP A 209 13.98 14.97 -9.56
N ILE A 210 14.31 16.22 -9.21
CA ILE A 210 14.95 17.16 -10.14
C ILE A 210 16.41 16.76 -10.38
N LYS A 211 17.11 16.09 -9.44
CA LYS A 211 18.54 15.78 -9.63
C LYS A 211 18.81 14.39 -10.22
N GLU A 212 18.02 13.37 -9.89
CA GLU A 212 18.27 12.01 -10.39
C GLU A 212 17.82 11.79 -11.85
N LYS A 213 16.81 12.51 -12.33
CA LYS A 213 16.43 12.45 -13.75
C LYS A 213 17.44 13.08 -14.71
N PHE A 214 18.27 14.03 -14.27
CA PHE A 214 19.38 14.57 -15.10
C PHE A 214 20.65 13.70 -15.05
N ARG A 215 20.80 12.82 -14.05
CA ARG A 215 21.90 11.83 -14.02
C ARG A 215 21.62 10.61 -14.87
N LEU A 216 20.37 10.14 -14.89
CA LEU A 216 19.99 8.91 -15.62
C LEU A 216 19.68 9.14 -17.11
N ARG A 217 19.40 10.39 -17.53
CA ARG A 217 19.41 10.76 -18.95
C ARG A 217 20.80 11.22 -19.32
N GLY A 218 21.69 10.27 -19.61
CA GLY A 218 23.00 10.53 -20.19
C GLY A 218 22.90 11.26 -21.54
N TYR A 219 22.72 12.57 -21.51
CA TYR A 219 23.23 13.43 -22.57
C TYR A 219 24.75 13.40 -22.44
N GLN A 220 25.36 12.44 -23.14
CA GLN A 220 26.68 12.64 -23.67
C GLN A 220 26.64 13.93 -24.50
N SER A 221 27.13 15.03 -23.95
CA SER A 221 27.76 16.05 -24.77
C SER A 221 29.00 15.38 -25.38
N SER A 222 28.81 14.80 -26.57
CA SER A 222 29.93 14.42 -27.44
C SER A 222 30.68 15.69 -27.87
N PRO A 223 32.00 15.62 -28.06
CA PRO A 223 32.89 16.74 -27.88
C PRO A 223 32.85 17.68 -29.10
N GLU A 224 32.81 18.98 -28.85
CA GLU A 224 33.31 19.94 -29.83
C GLU A 224 34.81 19.68 -29.98
N SER A 225 35.15 19.00 -31.08
CA SER A 225 36.51 18.97 -31.58
C SER A 225 36.94 20.40 -31.90
N HIS A 226 37.83 20.92 -31.05
CA HIS A 226 38.71 22.02 -31.41
C HIS A 226 39.35 21.76 -32.77
N LEU A 227 39.46 22.81 -33.59
CA LEU A 227 40.75 23.23 -34.12
C LEU A 227 40.67 24.67 -34.66
N HIS A 228 41.53 25.49 -34.07
CA HIS A 228 41.93 26.82 -34.48
C HIS A 228 42.51 26.86 -35.90
N VAL A 229 42.34 27.99 -36.60
CA VAL A 229 43.37 28.96 -37.07
C VAL A 229 42.73 29.85 -38.14
#